data_AF-A0A931T153-F1
#
_entry.id   AF-A0A931T153-F1
#
_cell.length_a   1.000
_cell.length_b   1.000
_cell.length_c   1.000
_cell.angle_alpha   90.00
_cell.angle_beta   90.00
_cell.angle_gamma   90.00
#
_symmetry.space_group_name_H-M   'P 1'
#
loop_
_entity.id
_entity.type
_entity.pdbx_description
1 polymer ?
#
loop_
_entity_poly.entity_id
_entity_poly.type
_entity_poly.pdbx_seq_one_letter_code
_entity_poly.pdbx_strand_id
1 'polypeptide(L)'
;IEAANTERIDASGPHPADHVFRLARAGRFDAVVAMYHDQAQIATKLLGFDRGVSVGVGYPFITVTPSHGTAFDIAGKGVADPQPMIQALTLADRLVRKGITSRLQ
;
A
#
# COMPACT_ATOMS: atom_id res chain seq x y z
N ILE A 1 17.91 -2.77 -9.28
CA ILE A 1 17.28 -3.79 -10.16
C ILE A 1 18.18 -5.00 -10.27
N GLU A 2 19.40 -4.85 -10.79
CA GLU A 2 20.39 -5.95 -10.87
C GLU A 2 20.60 -6.65 -9.53
N ALA A 3 20.82 -5.90 -8.45
CA ALA A 3 20.95 -6.47 -7.09
C ALA A 3 19.72 -7.28 -6.65
N ALA A 4 18.51 -6.75 -6.89
CA ALA A 4 17.27 -7.44 -6.57
C ALA A 4 17.10 -8.74 -7.39
N ASN A 5 17.51 -8.72 -8.66
CA ASN A 5 17.51 -9.90 -9.51
C ASN A 5 18.52 -10.96 -9.03
N THR A 6 19.69 -10.55 -8.53
CA THR A 6 20.65 -11.45 -7.87
C THR A 6 20.04 -12.11 -6.62
N GLU A 7 19.19 -11.38 -5.90
CA GLU A 7 18.40 -11.89 -4.77
C GLU A 7 17.14 -12.67 -5.19
N ARG A 8 16.96 -12.94 -6.49
CA ARG A 8 15.81 -13.66 -7.08
C ARG A 8 14.46 -12.96 -6.88
N ILE A 9 14.46 -11.64 -6.74
CA ILE A 9 13.26 -10.81 -6.86
C ILE A 9 13.06 -10.51 -8.34
N ASP A 10 11.88 -10.77 -8.90
CA ASP A 10 11.55 -10.43 -10.30
C ASP A 10 11.37 -8.91 -10.44
N ALA A 11 12.49 -8.20 -10.59
CA ALA A 11 12.53 -6.75 -10.68
C ALA A 11 12.82 -6.29 -12.10
N SER A 12 12.02 -5.34 -12.60
CA SER A 12 12.23 -4.71 -13.90
C SER A 12 12.11 -3.19 -13.82
N GLY A 13 12.75 -2.50 -14.76
CA GLY A 13 12.76 -1.04 -14.87
C GLY A 13 14.12 -0.47 -15.29
N PRO A 14 14.32 0.85 -15.19
CA PRO A 14 13.32 1.84 -14.78
C PRO A 14 12.16 1.92 -15.78
N HIS A 15 10.94 2.12 -15.26
CA HIS A 15 9.74 2.30 -16.07
C HIS A 15 9.23 3.75 -15.94
N PRO A 16 8.67 4.35 -17.00
CA PRO A 16 7.94 5.61 -16.88
C PRO A 16 6.78 5.48 -15.88
N ALA A 17 6.64 6.44 -14.97
CA ALA A 17 5.68 6.35 -13.87
C ALA A 17 4.22 6.31 -14.36
N ASP A 18 3.90 7.16 -15.34
CA ASP A 18 2.60 7.22 -16.01
C ASP A 18 2.21 5.87 -16.65
N HIS A 19 3.20 5.12 -17.14
CA HIS A 19 2.97 3.83 -17.76
C HIS A 19 2.88 2.67 -16.75
N VAL A 20 3.79 2.62 -15.77
CA VAL A 20 3.92 1.46 -14.87
C VAL A 20 2.69 1.26 -13.97
N PHE A 21 2.05 2.32 -13.49
CA PHE A 21 0.84 2.20 -12.67
C PHE A 21 -0.35 1.67 -13.48
N ARG A 22 -0.44 1.98 -14.77
CA ARG A 22 -1.46 1.42 -15.67
C ARG A 22 -1.24 -0.08 -15.88
N LEU A 23 0.02 -0.50 -16.05
CA LEU A 23 0.38 -1.92 -16.17
C LEU A 23 0.11 -2.70 -14.87
N ALA A 24 0.47 -2.13 -13.72
CA ALA A 24 0.19 -2.72 -12.41
C ALA A 24 -1.32 -2.90 -12.19
N ARG A 25 -2.13 -1.88 -12.54
CA ARG A 25 -3.60 -2.01 -12.51
C ARG A 25 -4.12 -3.13 -13.42
N ALA A 26 -3.46 -3.36 -14.55
CA ALA A 26 -3.80 -4.45 -15.47
C ALA A 26 -3.28 -5.83 -15.01
N GLY A 27 -2.71 -5.93 -13.81
CA GLY A 27 -2.20 -7.19 -13.25
C GLY A 27 -0.85 -7.64 -13.83
N ARG A 28 -0.12 -6.75 -14.51
CA ARG A 28 1.21 -7.07 -15.08
C ARG A 28 2.33 -7.05 -14.05
N PHE A 29 2.10 -6.43 -12.89
CA PHE A 29 3.04 -6.34 -11.78
C PHE A 29 2.28 -6.53 -10.46
N ASP A 30 2.90 -7.25 -9.51
CA ASP A 30 2.35 -7.40 -8.15
C ASP A 30 2.54 -6.13 -7.31
N ALA A 31 3.61 -5.38 -7.56
CA ALA A 31 3.95 -4.15 -6.84
C ALA A 31 4.71 -3.15 -7.74
N VAL A 32 4.64 -1.87 -7.37
CA VAL A 32 5.41 -0.79 -8.00
C VAL A 32 6.24 -0.08 -6.92
N VAL A 33 7.54 0.07 -7.17
CA VAL A 33 8.43 0.87 -6.32
C VAL A 33 8.61 2.23 -6.96
N ALA A 34 8.01 3.25 -6.35
CA ALA A 34 8.21 4.65 -6.74
C ALA A 34 9.48 5.21 -6.09
N MET A 35 10.13 6.15 -6.77
CA MET A 35 11.35 6.80 -6.26
C MET A 35 11.05 7.92 -5.26
N TYR A 36 9.84 8.49 -5.30
CA TYR A 36 9.41 9.55 -4.39
C TYR A 36 7.90 9.51 -4.15
N HIS A 37 7.47 10.18 -3.08
CA HIS A 37 6.13 10.11 -2.51
C HIS A 37 5.02 10.41 -3.54
N ASP A 38 5.07 11.60 -4.16
CA ASP A 38 3.99 12.05 -5.02
C ASP A 38 3.88 11.26 -6.33
N GLN A 39 4.97 10.61 -6.76
CA GLN A 39 4.97 9.72 -7.92
C GLN A 39 3.99 8.56 -7.73
N ALA A 40 3.89 8.01 -6.50
CA ALA A 40 2.97 6.92 -6.18
C ALA A 40 1.62 7.44 -5.67
N GLN A 41 1.63 8.50 -4.86
CA GLN A 41 0.45 8.98 -4.16
C GLN A 41 -0.59 9.59 -5.10
N ILE A 42 -0.16 10.32 -6.13
CA ILE A 42 -1.08 10.84 -7.14
C ILE A 42 -1.74 9.66 -7.89
N ALA A 43 -0.93 8.70 -8.35
CA ALA A 43 -1.42 7.56 -9.11
C ALA A 43 -2.40 6.69 -8.30
N THR A 44 -2.04 6.29 -7.08
CA THR A 44 -2.89 5.45 -6.21
C THR A 44 -4.21 6.13 -5.85
N LYS A 45 -4.20 7.44 -5.61
CA LYS A 45 -5.41 8.24 -5.37
C LYS A 45 -6.37 8.25 -6.56
N LEU A 46 -5.84 8.35 -7.78
CA LEU A 46 -6.65 8.27 -9.00
C LEU A 46 -7.20 6.87 -9.26
N LEU A 47 -6.57 5.83 -8.71
CA LEU A 47 -7.02 4.44 -8.85
C LEU A 47 -8.06 4.03 -7.82
N GLY A 48 -8.18 4.73 -6.69
CA GLY A 48 -9.15 4.43 -5.64
C GLY A 48 -8.78 5.06 -4.30
N PHE A 49 -8.99 6.38 -4.19
CA PHE A 49 -8.63 7.22 -3.04
C PHE A 49 -9.12 6.68 -1.69
N ASP A 50 -10.31 6.11 -1.67
CA ASP A 50 -11.09 5.70 -0.51
C ASP A 50 -10.86 4.23 -0.08
N ARG A 51 -10.03 3.48 -0.83
CA ARG A 51 -9.82 2.04 -0.58
C ARG A 51 -8.38 1.66 -0.27
N GLY A 52 -7.50 2.64 -0.18
CA GLY A 52 -6.09 2.42 0.11
C GLY A 52 -5.88 1.99 1.57
N VAL A 53 -4.98 1.05 1.79
CA VAL A 53 -4.42 0.79 3.12
C VAL A 53 -2.91 0.92 2.99
N SER A 54 -2.31 1.76 3.83
CA SER A 54 -0.85 1.83 3.93
C SER A 54 -0.38 0.78 4.91
N VAL A 55 0.64 0.01 4.51
CA VAL A 55 1.26 -1.03 5.32
C VAL A 55 2.71 -0.62 5.60
N GLY A 56 3.11 -0.60 6.87
CA GLY A 56 4.52 -0.40 7.20
C GLY A 56 5.27 -1.72 7.09
N VAL A 57 6.44 -1.68 6.44
CA VAL A 57 7.30 -2.85 6.17
C VAL A 57 8.64 -2.65 6.89
N GLY A 58 9.22 -3.75 7.38
CA GLY A 58 10.51 -3.74 8.09
C GLY A 58 10.41 -3.67 9.62
N TYR A 59 9.19 -3.61 10.18
CA TYR A 59 8.95 -3.65 11.62
C TYR A 59 8.75 -5.09 12.14
N PRO A 60 9.01 -5.35 13.44
CA PRO A 60 8.76 -6.64 14.07
C PRO A 60 7.28 -6.95 14.34
N PHE A 61 6.39 -6.03 13.98
CA PHE A 61 4.95 -6.15 14.14
C PHE A 61 4.24 -5.55 12.93
N ILE A 62 2.98 -5.94 12.73
CA ILE A 62 2.16 -5.44 11.64
C ILE A 62 1.73 -4.01 11.94
N THR A 63 1.97 -3.11 10.99
CA THR A 63 1.43 -1.75 11.03
C THR A 63 0.62 -1.49 9.77
N VAL A 64 -0.64 -1.09 9.97
CA VAL A 64 -1.57 -0.70 8.91
C VAL A 64 -2.21 0.63 9.28
N THR A 65 -2.53 1.46 8.29
CA THR A 65 -3.26 2.72 8.51
C THR A 65 -4.24 2.99 7.37
N PRO A 66 -5.46 3.50 7.66
CA PRO A 66 -6.45 3.84 6.65
C PRO A 66 -6.01 5.03 5.78
N SER A 67 -6.51 5.10 4.54
CA SER A 67 -6.17 6.16 3.58
C SER A 67 -7.00 7.46 3.74
N HIS A 68 -7.15 7.98 4.95
CA HIS A 68 -7.79 9.28 5.18
C HIS A 68 -7.03 10.15 6.20
N GLY A 69 -7.33 11.44 6.19
CA GLY A 69 -6.85 12.41 7.18
C GLY A 69 -7.68 12.41 8.47
N THR A 70 -7.53 13.45 9.27
CA THR A 70 -8.21 13.58 10.57
C THR A 70 -9.69 13.95 10.47
N ALA A 71 -10.12 14.54 9.35
CA ALA A 71 -11.51 14.95 9.10
C ALA A 71 -12.14 15.75 10.26
N PHE A 72 -11.40 16.76 10.76
CA PHE A 72 -11.80 17.54 11.96
C PHE A 72 -13.16 18.23 11.81
N ASP A 73 -13.53 18.60 10.59
CA ASP A 73 -14.81 19.23 10.25
C ASP A 73 -16.02 18.32 10.50
N ILE A 74 -15.84 17.00 10.58
CA ILE A 74 -16.90 16.02 10.86
C ILE A 74 -16.75 15.27 12.19
N ALA A 75 -15.73 15.61 12.98
CA ALA A 75 -15.50 14.98 14.29
C ALA A 75 -16.73 15.15 15.20
N GLY A 76 -17.18 14.04 15.80
CA GLY A 76 -18.35 14.02 16.69
C GLY A 76 -19.72 14.09 16.01
N LYS A 77 -19.79 14.23 14.67
CA LYS A 77 -21.06 14.32 13.93
C LYS A 77 -21.69 12.96 13.59
N GLY A 78 -20.95 11.87 13.75
CA GLY A 78 -21.45 10.51 13.43
C GLY A 78 -21.60 10.21 11.94
N VAL A 79 -20.99 11.01 11.05
CA VAL A 79 -21.13 10.90 9.58
C VAL A 79 -19.85 10.41 8.87
N ALA A 80 -18.82 10.02 9.63
CA ALA A 80 -17.58 9.50 9.05
C ALA A 80 -17.81 8.12 8.43
N ASP A 81 -17.23 7.89 7.25
CA ASP A 81 -17.23 6.57 6.62
C ASP A 81 -16.21 5.63 7.31
N PRO A 82 -16.65 4.52 7.94
CA PRO A 82 -15.75 3.59 8.61
C PRO A 82 -15.04 2.62 7.65
N GLN A 83 -15.40 2.57 6.36
CA GLN A 83 -14.89 1.55 5.42
C GLN A 83 -13.35 1.48 5.33
N PRO A 84 -12.59 2.60 5.25
CA PRO A 84 -11.13 2.52 5.16
C PRO A 84 -10.50 1.89 6.42
N MET A 85 -11.05 2.17 7.60
CA MET A 85 -10.59 1.55 8.85
C MET A 85 -10.90 0.05 8.87
N ILE A 86 -12.10 -0.35 8.44
CA ILE A 86 -12.48 -1.76 8.33
C ILE A 86 -11.54 -2.51 7.37
N GLN A 87 -11.19 -1.91 6.23
CA GLN A 87 -10.26 -2.49 5.26
C GLN A 87 -8.86 -2.65 5.86
N ALA A 88 -8.37 -1.64 6.60
CA ALA A 88 -7.08 -1.73 7.29
C ALA A 88 -7.05 -2.90 8.29
N LEU A 89 -8.07 -3.02 9.13
CA LEU A 89 -8.19 -4.12 10.09
C LEU A 89 -8.31 -5.49 9.40
N THR A 90 -9.09 -5.57 8.32
CA THR A 90 -9.23 -6.79 7.51
C THR A 90 -7.90 -7.21 6.89
N LEU A 91 -7.12 -6.26 6.39
CA LEU A 91 -5.79 -6.54 5.87
C LEU A 91 -4.86 -7.03 6.98
N ALA A 92 -4.88 -6.39 8.16
CA ALA A 92 -4.09 -6.85 9.30
C ALA A 92 -4.41 -8.30 9.69
N ASP A 93 -5.70 -8.68 9.81
CA ASP A 93 -6.11 -10.06 10.08
C ASP A 93 -5.57 -11.03 9.02
N ARG A 94 -5.63 -10.66 7.73
CA ARG A 94 -5.07 -11.48 6.65
C ARG A 94 -3.55 -11.65 6.76
N LEU A 95 -2.81 -10.59 7.14
CA LEU A 95 -1.36 -10.65 7.32
C LEU A 95 -0.98 -11.53 8.51
N VAL A 96 -1.73 -11.45 9.63
CA VAL A 96 -1.56 -12.31 10.81
C VAL A 96 -1.77 -13.77 10.43
N ARG A 97 -2.87 -14.10 9.75
CA ARG A 97 -3.19 -15.50 9.35
C ARG A 97 -2.15 -16.10 8.40
N LYS A 98 -1.49 -15.26 7.59
CA LYS A 98 -0.38 -15.69 6.71
C LYS A 98 0.96 -15.84 7.44
N GLY A 99 1.04 -15.53 8.73
CA GLY A 99 2.28 -15.57 9.48
C GLY A 99 3.30 -14.52 9.02
N ILE A 100 2.84 -13.42 8.41
CA ILE A 100 3.68 -12.28 8.03
C ILE A 100 3.92 -11.44 9.28
N THR A 101 4.64 -12.02 10.22
CA THR A 101 5.34 -11.33 11.30
C THR A 101 6.81 -11.50 10.96
N SER A 102 7.59 -10.42 10.91
CA SER A 102 8.99 -10.53 10.51
C SER A 102 9.66 -11.62 11.34
N ARG A 103 10.25 -12.62 10.68
CA ARG A 103 11.19 -13.53 11.34
C ARG A 103 12.39 -12.68 11.76
N LEU A 104 12.33 -12.11 12.97
CA LEU A 104 13.55 -11.84 13.72
C LEU A 104 13.95 -13.17 14.35
N GLN A 105 14.54 -14.03 13.52
CA GLN A 105 15.45 -15.09 13.93
C GLN A 105 16.72 -14.95 13.10
#